data_AF-A0A498KF10-F1
#
_entry.id   AF-A0A498KF10-F1
#
_cell.length_a   1.000
_cell.length_b   1.000
_cell.length_c   1.000
_cell.angle_alpha   90.00
_cell.angle_beta   90.00
_cell.angle_gamma   90.00
#
_symmetry.space_group_name_H-M   'P 1'
#
loop_
_entity.id
_entity.type
_entity.pdbx_description
1 polymer ?
#
loop_
_entity_poly.entity_id
_entity_poly.type
_entity_poly.pdbx_seq_one_letter_code
_entity_poly.pdbx_strand_id
1 'polypeptide(L)'
;MARVTYLLLIALLVLPSVVFATQYVVGDDEGWNSGVDYYAWVEGKTFYVGDSLAFNYNAGAHNVVVVDANGYDQCLASPNNGAYNSGHDVLTFNVAGDYYFICEWHCNHTDQKLKVTVN
;
A
#
# COMPACT_ATOMS: atom_id res chain seq x y z
N MET A 1 7.59 8.29 50.72
CA MET A 1 6.35 8.27 49.90
C MET A 1 6.50 9.00 48.57
N ALA A 2 7.23 10.11 48.45
CA ALA A 2 7.41 10.88 47.20
C ALA A 2 8.11 10.15 46.02
N ARG A 3 8.98 9.17 46.30
CA ARG A 3 9.71 8.41 45.26
C ARG A 3 8.82 7.42 44.49
N VAL A 4 7.82 6.86 45.17
CA VAL A 4 6.87 5.89 44.57
C VAL A 4 5.85 6.60 43.70
N THR A 5 5.40 7.79 44.10
CA THR A 5 4.52 8.66 43.31
C THR A 5 5.18 9.15 42.03
N TYR A 6 6.48 9.48 42.05
CA TYR A 6 7.22 9.88 40.85
C TYR A 6 7.33 8.76 39.81
N LEU A 7 7.57 7.52 40.26
CA LEU A 7 7.65 6.34 39.38
C LEU A 7 6.30 6.02 38.73
N LEU A 8 5.19 6.18 39.46
CA LEU A 8 3.83 6.02 38.93
C LEU A 8 3.46 7.12 37.93
N LEU A 9 3.92 8.36 38.11
CA LEU A 9 3.71 9.48 37.18
C LEU A 9 4.48 9.28 35.86
N ILE A 10 5.70 8.73 35.90
CA ILE A 10 6.50 8.43 34.70
C ILE A 10 5.89 7.26 33.92
N ALA A 11 5.34 6.24 34.60
CA ALA A 11 4.69 5.10 33.95
C ALA A 11 3.41 5.48 33.19
N LEU A 12 2.68 6.52 33.62
CA LEU A 12 1.50 7.02 32.90
C LEU A 12 1.84 7.81 31.62
N LEU A 13 3.07 8.32 31.50
CA LEU A 13 3.52 9.09 30.32
C LEU A 13 3.94 8.20 29.16
N VAL A 14 4.16 6.91 29.39
CA VAL A 14 4.54 5.93 28.36
C VAL A 14 3.40 4.94 28.16
N LEU A 15 2.23 5.45 27.75
CA LEU A 15 1.25 4.57 27.13
C LEU A 15 1.83 4.15 25.77
N PRO A 16 2.07 2.85 25.52
CA PRO A 16 2.41 2.42 24.17
C PRO A 16 1.29 2.88 23.24
N SER A 17 1.64 3.65 22.22
CA SER A 17 0.72 3.98 21.13
C SER A 17 0.22 2.67 20.54
N VAL A 18 -1.07 2.41 20.66
CA VAL A 18 -1.69 1.25 20.01
C VAL A 18 -1.70 1.56 18.51
N VAL A 19 -0.78 0.95 17.76
CA VAL A 19 -0.75 1.07 16.29
C VAL A 19 -1.62 -0.04 15.73
N PHE A 20 -2.70 0.33 15.04
CA PHE A 20 -3.53 -0.62 14.29
C PHE A 20 -3.09 -0.64 12.83
N ALA A 21 -3.07 -1.83 12.24
CA ALA A 21 -2.93 -1.99 10.81
C ALA A 21 -4.08 -1.28 10.08
N THR A 22 -3.72 -0.44 9.10
CA THR A 22 -4.66 0.28 8.25
C THR A 22 -4.80 -0.43 6.91
N GLN A 23 -6.04 -0.52 6.42
CA GLN A 23 -6.30 -0.95 5.05
C GLN A 23 -6.61 0.28 4.20
N TYR A 24 -5.83 0.47 3.15
CA TYR A 24 -6.01 1.55 2.17
C TYR A 24 -6.70 1.00 0.93
N VAL A 25 -7.85 1.58 0.58
CA VAL A 25 -8.50 1.28 -0.71
C VAL A 25 -7.78 2.06 -1.79
N VAL A 26 -7.13 1.35 -2.71
CA VAL A 26 -6.34 1.97 -3.79
C VAL A 26 -7.28 2.71 -4.74
N GLY A 27 -7.02 4.01 -4.94
CA GLY A 27 -7.87 4.88 -5.76
C GLY A 27 -9.18 5.32 -5.08
N ASP A 28 -9.34 5.07 -3.78
CA ASP A 28 -10.53 5.44 -3.01
C ASP A 28 -11.84 4.99 -3.71
N ASP A 29 -12.75 5.92 -4.03
CA ASP A 29 -14.03 5.60 -4.70
C ASP A 29 -13.84 5.21 -6.18
N GLU A 30 -12.73 5.60 -6.81
CA GLU A 30 -12.43 5.28 -8.22
C GLU A 30 -11.86 3.87 -8.39
N GLY A 31 -11.30 3.31 -7.32
CA GLY A 31 -10.70 1.98 -7.30
C GLY A 31 -9.44 1.85 -8.16
N TRP A 32 -9.09 0.61 -8.47
CA TRP A 32 -7.97 0.29 -9.36
C TRP A 32 -8.41 0.34 -10.83
N ASN A 33 -8.36 1.53 -11.41
CA ASN A 33 -8.80 1.81 -12.78
C ASN A 33 -7.80 2.66 -13.58
N SER A 34 -8.00 2.73 -14.90
CA SER A 34 -7.32 3.65 -15.81
C SER A 34 -7.78 5.09 -15.59
N GLY A 35 -6.86 6.06 -15.69
CA GLY A 35 -7.17 7.49 -15.59
C GLY A 35 -7.21 8.06 -14.16
N VAL A 36 -6.98 7.21 -13.15
CA VAL A 36 -6.81 7.62 -11.74
C VAL A 36 -5.37 8.11 -11.53
N ASP A 37 -5.22 9.24 -10.85
CA ASP A 37 -3.90 9.76 -10.48
C ASP A 37 -3.41 9.11 -9.17
N TYR A 38 -2.70 7.98 -9.32
CA TYR A 38 -2.16 7.26 -8.16
C TYR A 38 -1.01 8.00 -7.45
N TYR A 39 -0.36 8.96 -8.11
CA TYR A 39 0.64 9.80 -7.47
C TYR A 39 -0.04 10.74 -6.47
N ALA A 40 -1.08 11.43 -6.90
CA ALA A 40 -1.92 12.25 -6.02
C ALA A 40 -2.58 11.40 -4.93
N TRP A 41 -3.03 10.18 -5.25
CA TRP A 41 -3.62 9.29 -4.26
C TRP A 41 -2.64 8.92 -3.13
N VAL A 42 -1.34 8.78 -3.41
CA VAL A 42 -0.33 8.49 -2.37
C VAL A 42 -0.01 9.71 -1.50
N GLU A 43 -0.25 10.93 -1.98
CA GLU A 43 0.12 12.14 -1.24
C GLU A 43 -0.51 12.19 0.17
N GLY A 44 0.32 12.54 1.15
CA GLY A 44 -0.09 12.63 2.55
C GLY A 44 -0.35 11.30 3.26
N LYS A 45 -0.28 10.17 2.56
CA LYS A 45 -0.38 8.83 3.18
C LYS A 45 0.98 8.36 3.69
N THR A 46 0.97 7.64 4.80
CA THR A 46 2.15 6.97 5.34
C THR A 46 1.80 5.51 5.57
N PHE A 47 2.56 4.62 4.95
CA PHE A 47 2.35 3.18 5.05
C PHE A 47 3.33 2.58 6.04
N TYR A 48 2.84 1.66 6.86
CA TYR A 48 3.63 0.94 7.85
C TYR A 48 3.57 -0.56 7.63
N VAL A 49 4.58 -1.28 8.11
CA VAL A 49 4.50 -2.74 8.20
C VAL A 49 3.25 -3.15 8.99
N GLY A 50 2.46 -4.06 8.40
CA GLY A 50 1.16 -4.51 8.90
C GLY A 50 -0.01 -3.90 8.14
N ASP A 51 0.15 -2.74 7.49
CA ASP A 51 -0.88 -2.14 6.65
C ASP A 51 -1.16 -3.00 5.41
N SER A 52 -2.28 -2.74 4.73
CA SER A 52 -2.64 -3.42 3.50
C SER A 52 -3.21 -2.48 2.43
N LEU A 53 -3.05 -2.87 1.17
CA LEU A 53 -3.71 -2.27 0.03
C LEU A 53 -4.86 -3.16 -0.43
N ALA A 54 -6.05 -2.59 -0.58
CA ALA A 54 -7.20 -3.23 -1.20
C ALA A 54 -7.39 -2.70 -2.62
N PHE A 55 -7.15 -3.55 -3.61
CA PHE A 55 -7.35 -3.27 -5.03
C PHE A 55 -8.73 -3.77 -5.45
N ASN A 56 -9.65 -2.83 -5.70
CA ASN A 56 -11.00 -3.12 -6.18
C ASN A 56 -11.10 -2.74 -7.66
N TYR A 57 -11.49 -3.69 -8.51
CA TYR A 57 -11.59 -3.48 -9.96
C TYR A 57 -12.50 -4.54 -10.61
N ASN A 58 -12.94 -4.28 -11.85
CA ASN A 58 -13.71 -5.27 -12.58
C ASN A 58 -12.81 -6.46 -13.00
N ALA A 59 -13.08 -7.64 -12.47
CA ALA A 59 -12.33 -8.85 -12.77
C ALA A 59 -12.33 -9.14 -14.29
N GLY A 60 -11.15 -9.41 -14.84
CA GLY A 60 -10.95 -9.61 -16.28
C GLY A 60 -10.77 -8.31 -17.09
N ALA A 61 -11.07 -7.14 -16.52
CA ALA A 61 -10.71 -5.85 -17.10
C ALA A 61 -9.34 -5.36 -16.61
N HIS A 62 -9.00 -5.59 -15.34
CA HIS A 62 -7.70 -5.25 -14.78
C HIS A 62 -7.08 -6.44 -14.03
N ASN A 63 -5.81 -6.30 -13.71
CA ASN A 63 -5.06 -7.17 -12.81
C ASN A 63 -4.13 -6.31 -11.95
N VAL A 64 -3.54 -6.93 -10.94
CA VAL A 64 -2.47 -6.34 -10.14
C VAL A 64 -1.25 -7.23 -10.26
N VAL A 65 -0.16 -6.69 -10.79
CA VAL A 65 1.14 -7.38 -10.85
C VAL A 65 2.12 -6.62 -9.98
N VAL A 66 2.77 -7.34 -9.07
CA VAL A 66 3.85 -6.84 -8.24
C VAL A 66 5.14 -6.99 -9.02
N VAL A 67 5.87 -5.90 -9.18
CA VAL A 67 7.09 -5.82 -9.99
C VAL A 67 8.22 -5.17 -9.20
N ASP A 68 9.41 -5.09 -9.78
CA ASP A 68 10.48 -4.25 -9.26
C ASP A 68 10.42 -2.83 -9.84
N ALA A 69 11.38 -1.98 -9.45
CA ALA A 69 11.45 -0.60 -9.94
C ALA A 69 11.58 -0.52 -11.47
N ASN A 70 12.34 -1.43 -12.11
CA ASN A 70 12.48 -1.43 -13.57
C ASN A 70 11.18 -1.85 -14.25
N GLY A 71 10.51 -2.88 -13.73
CA GLY A 71 9.20 -3.32 -14.22
C GLY A 71 8.13 -2.26 -14.07
N TYR A 72 8.19 -1.45 -13.01
CA TYR A 72 7.32 -0.28 -12.84
C TYR A 72 7.59 0.81 -13.86
N ASP A 73 8.86 1.22 -14.01
CA ASP A 73 9.26 2.31 -14.90
C ASP A 73 8.99 1.97 -16.38
N GLN A 74 9.19 0.71 -16.76
CA GLN A 74 9.03 0.22 -18.12
C GLN A 74 7.68 -0.46 -18.37
N CYS A 75 6.80 -0.52 -17.37
CA CYS A 75 5.53 -1.25 -17.43
C CYS A 75 5.70 -2.70 -17.91
N LEU A 76 6.69 -3.40 -17.37
CA LEU A 76 6.96 -4.81 -17.63
C LEU A 76 6.43 -5.65 -16.47
N ALA A 77 5.59 -6.64 -16.77
CA ALA A 77 5.15 -7.65 -15.79
C ALA A 77 6.25 -8.67 -15.42
N SER A 78 7.51 -8.39 -15.75
CA SER A 78 8.69 -9.20 -15.43
C SER A 78 9.76 -8.33 -14.74
N PRO A 79 10.36 -8.80 -13.63
CA PRO A 79 10.03 -10.03 -12.92
C PRO A 79 8.64 -9.98 -12.29
N ASN A 80 7.89 -11.09 -12.37
CA ASN A 80 6.58 -11.22 -11.76
C ASN A 80 6.76 -11.67 -10.29
N ASN A 81 6.62 -10.74 -9.35
CA ASN A 81 6.73 -10.99 -7.92
C ASN A 81 5.36 -11.31 -7.26
N GLY A 82 4.33 -11.49 -8.09
CA GLY A 82 2.95 -11.77 -7.67
C GLY A 82 1.98 -11.21 -8.69
N ALA A 83 0.95 -11.98 -9.06
CA ALA A 83 -0.11 -11.55 -9.95
C ALA A 83 -1.48 -11.93 -9.38
N TYR A 84 -2.41 -10.99 -9.43
CA TYR A 84 -3.73 -11.10 -8.84
C TYR A 84 -4.80 -10.61 -9.82
N ASN A 85 -5.92 -11.31 -9.86
CA ASN A 85 -6.96 -11.16 -10.87
C ASN A 85 -8.38 -11.39 -10.33
N SER A 86 -8.59 -11.30 -9.01
CA SER A 86 -9.90 -11.61 -8.40
C SER A 86 -10.92 -10.47 -8.55
N GLY A 87 -10.44 -9.24 -8.80
CA GLY A 87 -11.26 -8.02 -8.74
C GLY A 87 -11.34 -7.38 -7.35
N HIS A 88 -10.93 -8.11 -6.31
CA HIS A 88 -10.92 -7.65 -4.92
C HIS A 88 -9.69 -8.22 -4.19
N ASP A 89 -8.50 -7.74 -4.54
CA ASP A 89 -7.25 -8.28 -4.00
C ASP A 89 -6.74 -7.43 -2.84
N VAL A 90 -6.39 -8.08 -1.73
CA VAL A 90 -5.83 -7.41 -0.55
C VAL A 90 -4.40 -7.89 -0.31
N LEU A 91 -3.45 -6.97 -0.33
CA LEU A 91 -2.03 -7.25 -0.15
C LEU A 91 -1.53 -6.55 1.12
N THR A 92 -1.02 -7.33 2.08
CA THR A 92 -0.46 -6.84 3.35
C THR A 92 1.05 -6.64 3.24
N PHE A 93 1.55 -5.53 3.77
CA PHE A 93 2.98 -5.25 3.87
C PHE A 93 3.58 -5.94 5.09
N ASN A 94 4.39 -6.96 4.85
CA ASN A 94 5.04 -7.72 5.93
C ASN A 94 6.46 -7.23 6.23
N VAL A 95 7.03 -6.38 5.38
CA VAL A 95 8.40 -5.86 5.47
C VAL A 95 8.41 -4.40 5.03
N ALA A 96 9.31 -3.59 5.57
CA ALA A 96 9.52 -2.22 5.11
C ALA A 96 10.22 -2.21 3.74
N GLY A 97 9.98 -1.16 2.95
CA GLY A 97 10.60 -0.99 1.64
C GLY A 97 9.67 -0.40 0.59
N ASP A 98 10.17 -0.31 -0.63
CA ASP A 98 9.42 0.17 -1.79
C ASP A 98 8.68 -1.00 -2.46
N TYR A 99 7.38 -0.80 -2.70
CA TYR A 99 6.51 -1.74 -3.40
C TYR A 99 5.97 -1.09 -4.66
N TYR A 100 5.93 -1.88 -5.74
CA TYR A 100 5.56 -1.43 -7.06
C TYR A 100 4.47 -2.33 -7.64
N PHE A 101 3.39 -1.72 -8.10
CA PHE A 101 2.22 -2.39 -8.64
C PHE A 101 1.90 -1.83 -10.02
N ILE A 102 1.55 -2.69 -10.96
CA ILE A 102 1.09 -2.31 -12.29
C ILE A 102 -0.15 -3.09 -12.67
N CYS A 103 -0.98 -2.52 -13.55
CA CYS A 103 -1.86 -3.33 -14.37
C CYS A 103 -1.12 -3.63 -15.67
N GLU A 104 -0.92 -4.92 -15.96
CA GLU A 104 -0.13 -5.38 -17.10
C GLU A 104 -0.68 -4.86 -18.43
N TRP A 105 -2.00 -4.72 -18.54
CA TRP A 105 -2.66 -4.34 -19.79
C TRP A 105 -2.78 -2.83 -20.00
N HIS A 106 -2.65 -2.04 -18.93
CA HIS A 106 -2.98 -0.61 -18.94
C HIS A 106 -1.84 0.32 -18.52
N CYS A 107 -0.79 -0.19 -17.87
CA CYS A 107 0.34 0.62 -17.40
C CYS A 107 0.95 1.47 -18.55
N ASN A 108 1.23 0.88 -19.71
CA ASN A 108 1.88 1.57 -20.83
C ASN A 108 1.00 2.64 -21.54
N HIS A 109 -0.30 2.66 -21.30
CA HIS A 109 -1.24 3.50 -22.06
C HIS A 109 -1.96 4.52 -21.20
N THR A 110 -2.24 4.18 -19.93
CA THR A 110 -3.01 5.02 -19.02
C THR A 110 -2.32 5.22 -17.67
N ASP A 111 -1.06 4.83 -17.56
CA ASP A 111 -0.25 4.95 -16.35
C ASP A 111 -0.90 4.30 -15.12
N GLN A 112 -1.63 3.19 -15.33
CA GLN A 112 -2.25 2.43 -14.24
C GLN A 112 -1.17 1.65 -13.46
N LYS A 113 -0.46 2.38 -12.61
CA LYS A 113 0.64 1.89 -11.77
C LYS A 113 0.69 2.66 -10.44
N LEU A 114 1.17 2.00 -9.40
CA LEU A 114 1.29 2.55 -8.06
C LEU A 114 2.65 2.21 -7.46
N LYS A 115 3.30 3.21 -6.87
CA LYS A 115 4.46 3.03 -6.00
C LYS A 115 4.08 3.44 -4.58
N VAL A 116 4.42 2.62 -3.59
CA VAL A 116 4.31 2.98 -2.17
C VAL A 116 5.61 2.66 -1.44
N THR A 117 5.96 3.50 -0.47
CA THR A 117 7.10 3.27 0.43
C THR A 117 6.57 2.96 1.83
N VAL A 118 6.92 1.79 2.35
CA VAL A 118 6.48 1.26 3.64
C VAL A 118 7.59 1.44 4.66
N ASN A 119 7.25 1.99 5.82
CA ASN A 119 8.15 2.23 6.96
C ASN A 119 8.06 1.14 8.03
#